data_AF-A0A150WZD7-F1
#
_entry.id   AF-A0A150WZD7-F1
#
_cell.length_a   1.000
_cell.length_b   1.000
_cell.length_c   1.000
_cell.angle_alpha   90.00
_cell.angle_beta   90.00
_cell.angle_gamma   90.00
#
_symmetry.space_group_name_H-M   'P 1'
#
loop_
_entity.id
_entity.type
_entity.pdbx_description
1 polymer ?
#
loop_
_entity_poly.entity_id
_entity_poly.type
_entity_poly.pdbx_seq_one_letter_code
_entity_poly.pdbx_strand_id
1 'polypeptide(L)' 'MSSQDKVTISGVVFHVEDTCRSMLNDYLKSFQQKQKDAWCEERLAELLLEELNEVGKQIVTEEQVHHLIQKTKHLQMPD' A
#
# COMPACT_ATOMS: atom_id res chain seq x y z
N MET A 1 -17.23 -8.91 14.34
CA MET A 1 -15.94 -9.59 14.11
C MET A 1 -15.23 -8.79 13.05
N SER A 2 -14.13 -8.13 13.37
CA SER A 2 -13.36 -7.38 12.37
C SER A 2 -12.61 -8.40 11.53
N SER A 3 -13.13 -8.74 10.35
CA SER A 3 -12.39 -9.57 9.40
C SER A 3 -11.16 -8.77 8.94
N GLN A 4 -9.99 -9.32 9.25
CA GLN A 4 -8.72 -8.80 8.80
C GLN A 4 -8.23 -9.73 7.68
N ASP A 5 -7.88 -9.13 6.56
CA ASP A 5 -7.36 -9.83 5.42
C ASP A 5 -5.85 -9.58 5.30
N LYS A 6 -5.15 -10.37 4.49
CA LYS A 6 -3.70 -10.24 4.33
C LYS A 6 -3.35 -9.90 2.88
N VAL A 7 -2.47 -8.92 2.71
CA VAL A 7 -1.90 -8.57 1.41
C VAL A 7 -0.38 -8.64 1.48
N THR A 8 0.24 -9.24 0.47
CA THR A 8 1.70 -9.30 0.37
C THR A 8 2.17 -8.29 -0.67
N ILE A 9 3.08 -7.41 -0.28
CA ILE A 9 3.70 -6.39 -1.15
C ILE A 9 5.21 -6.54 -0.99
N SER A 10 5.93 -6.82 -2.08
CA SER A 10 7.39 -7.00 -2.07
C SER A 10 7.88 -8.01 -1.01
N GLY A 11 7.10 -9.08 -0.78
CA GLY A 11 7.41 -10.10 0.23
C GLY A 11 7.04 -9.73 1.68
N VAL A 12 6.57 -8.51 1.94
CA VAL A 12 6.09 -8.06 3.26
C VAL A 12 4.59 -8.33 3.38
N VAL A 13 4.15 -8.92 4.49
CA VAL A 13 2.74 -9.21 4.76
C VAL A 13 2.11 -8.08 5.57
N PHE A 14 1.09 -7.44 5.00
CA PHE A 14 0.28 -6.41 5.63
C PHE A 14 -1.07 -6.97 6.03
N HIS A 15 -1.47 -6.68 7.27
CA HIS A 15 -2.84 -6.90 7.72
C HIS A 15 -3.69 -5.71 7.27
N VAL A 16 -4.78 -5.98 6.57
CA VAL A 16 -5.67 -4.94 6.05
C VAL A 16 -7.09 -5.18 6.52
N GLU A 17 -7.87 -4.11 6.67
CA GLU A 17 -9.31 -4.27 6.84
C GLU A 17 -9.94 -4.91 5.59
N ASP A 18 -10.97 -5.73 5.80
CA ASP A 18 -11.67 -6.48 4.75
C ASP A 18 -12.07 -5.60 3.55
N THR A 19 -12.58 -4.40 3.84
CA THR A 19 -12.99 -3.39 2.85
C THR A 19 -11.82 -2.82 2.04
N CYS A 20 -10.63 -2.80 2.63
CA CYS A 20 -9.44 -2.18 2.05
C CYS A 20 -8.67 -3.14 1.16
N ARG A 21 -8.83 -4.46 1.33
CA ARG A 21 -8.11 -5.46 0.55
C ARG A 21 -8.30 -5.28 -0.94
N SER A 22 -9.54 -5.18 -1.41
CA SER A 22 -9.83 -5.04 -2.85
C SER A 22 -9.22 -3.75 -3.39
N MET A 23 -9.40 -2.65 -2.68
CA MET A 23 -8.88 -1.33 -3.07
C MET A 23 -7.34 -1.30 -3.14
N LEU A 24 -6.65 -1.86 -2.13
CA LEU A 24 -5.20 -1.95 -2.13
C LEU A 24 -4.70 -2.83 -3.27
N ASN A 25 -5.35 -3.96 -3.52
CA ASN A 25 -4.95 -4.92 -4.55
C ASN A 25 -5.20 -4.37 -5.97
N ASP A 26 -6.31 -3.69 -6.21
CA ASP A 26 -6.57 -2.98 -7.47
C ASP A 26 -5.58 -1.84 -7.70
N TYR A 27 -5.23 -1.10 -6.65
CA TYR A 27 -4.22 -0.06 -6.72
C TYR A 27 -2.84 -0.64 -7.05
N LEU A 28 -2.41 -1.68 -6.35
CA LEU A 28 -1.14 -2.37 -6.59
C LEU A 28 -1.03 -2.89 -8.03
N LYS A 29 -2.08 -3.56 -8.53
CA LYS A 29 -2.13 -4.02 -9.93
C LYS A 29 -2.02 -2.86 -10.92
N SER A 30 -2.77 -1.79 -10.68
CA SER A 30 -2.73 -0.59 -11.53
C SER A 30 -1.37 0.09 -11.50
N PHE A 31 -0.71 0.08 -10.34
CA PHE A 31 0.61 0.69 -10.14
C PHE A 31 1.72 -0.13 -10.80
N GLN A 32 1.73 -1.46 -10.62
CA GLN A 32 2.62 -2.39 -11.33
C GLN A 32 2.44 -2.34 -12.85
N GLN A 33 1.20 -2.19 -13.34
CA GLN A 33 0.96 -2.04 -14.78
C GLN A 33 1.51 -0.73 -15.34
N LYS A 34 1.45 0.36 -14.56
CA LYS A 34 1.98 1.68 -14.95
C LYS A 34 3.51 1.75 -14.81
N GLN A 35 4.06 1.12 -13.79
CA GLN A 35 5.49 1.10 -13.51
C GLN A 35 5.98 -0.35 -13.55
N LYS A 36 6.59 -0.73 -14.67
CA LYS A 36 7.11 -2.10 -14.91
C LYS A 36 8.31 -2.48 -14.02
N ASP A 37 8.74 -1.60 -13.12
CA ASP A 37 9.92 -1.77 -12.30
C ASP A 37 9.58 -2.34 -10.92
N ALA A 38 10.28 -3.41 -10.53
CA ALA A 38 10.19 -4.02 -9.20
C ALA A 38 10.52 -3.02 -8.07
N TRP A 39 11.38 -2.02 -8.37
CA TRP A 39 11.73 -0.95 -7.45
C TRP A 39 10.51 -0.17 -6.93
N CYS A 40 9.47 -0.04 -7.75
CA CYS A 40 8.26 0.67 -7.40
C CYS A 40 7.40 -0.10 -6.38
N GLU A 41 7.46 -1.43 -6.40
CA GLU A 41 6.76 -2.27 -5.43
C GLU A 41 7.45 -2.24 -4.06
N GLU A 42 8.79 -2.33 -4.05
CA GLU A 42 9.60 -2.18 -2.83
C GLU A 42 9.35 -0.83 -2.16
N ARG A 43 9.39 0.25 -2.94
CA ARG A 43 9.16 1.61 -2.43
C ARG A 43 7.76 1.79 -1.84
N LEU A 44 6.78 1.13 -2.43
CA LEU A 44 5.39 1.21 -1.99
C LEU A 44 5.18 0.41 -0.69
N ALA A 45 5.86 -0.73 -0.54
CA ALA A 45 5.90 -1.47 0.73
C ALA A 45 6.59 -0.64 1.84
N GLU A 46 7.71 0.01 1.54
CA GLU A 46 8.39 0.92 2.49
C GLU A 46 7.47 2.05 2.95
N LEU A 47 6.83 2.77 2.01
CA LEU A 47 5.94 3.88 2.34
C LEU A 47 4.76 3.45 3.22
N LEU A 48 4.21 2.27 2.95
CA LEU A 48 3.11 1.72 3.75
C LEU A 48 3.58 1.31 5.15
N LEU A 49 4.79 0.76 5.28
CA LEU A 49 5.41 0.47 6.58
C LEU A 49 5.70 1.74 7.37
N GLU A 50 6.25 2.77 6.73
CA GLU A 50 6.50 4.07 7.35
C GLU A 50 5.21 4.68 7.87
N GLU A 51 4.15 4.72 7.05
CA GLU A 51 2.82 5.17 7.47
C GLU A 51 2.33 4.42 8.71
N LEU A 52 2.32 3.08 8.66
CA LEU A 52 1.86 2.25 9.78
C LEU A 52 2.68 2.50 11.06
N ASN A 53 3.99 2.66 10.93
CA ASN A 53 4.89 2.92 12.03
C ASN A 53 4.69 4.34 12.62
N GLU A 54 4.47 5.34 11.77
CA GLU A 54 4.17 6.73 12.20
C GLU A 54 2.88 6.81 13.01
N VAL A 55 1.83 6.08 12.60
CA VAL A 55 0.54 6.07 13.33
C VAL A 55 0.51 5.04 14.47
N GLY A 56 1.55 4.22 14.62
CA GLY A 56 1.60 3.12 15.59
C GLY A 56 0.53 2.04 15.35
N LYS A 57 0.05 1.91 14.11
CA LYS A 57 -0.99 0.94 13.72
C LYS A 57 -0.34 -0.28 13.07
N GLN A 58 -0.92 -1.45 13.28
CA GLN A 58 -0.48 -2.70 12.63
C GLN A 58 -1.41 -3.14 11.49
N ILE A 59 -2.51 -2.41 11.29
CA ILE A 59 -3.56 -2.74 10.33
C ILE A 59 -3.71 -1.56 9.37
N VAL A 60 -3.68 -1.86 8.09
CA VAL A 60 -3.95 -0.91 7.01
C VAL A 60 -5.45 -0.68 6.94
N THR A 61 -5.84 0.54 7.24
CA THR A 61 -7.21 1.06 7.12
C THR A 61 -7.33 1.88 5.84
N GLU A 62 -8.56 2.27 5.49
CA GLU A 62 -8.84 3.05 4.28
C GLU A 62 -8.03 4.35 4.22
N GLU A 63 -7.88 5.02 5.37
CA GLU A 63 -7.08 6.23 5.55
C GLU A 63 -5.61 6.03 5.09
N GLN A 64 -4.98 4.93 5.52
CA GLN A 64 -3.60 4.59 5.15
C GLN A 64 -3.48 4.24 3.67
N VAL A 65 -4.49 3.58 3.10
CA VAL A 65 -4.52 3.35 1.64
C VAL A 65 -4.59 4.66 0.88
N HIS A 66 -5.46 5.58 1.30
CA HIS A 66 -5.60 6.89 0.67
C HIS A 66 -4.32 7.72 0.79
N HIS A 67 -3.69 7.75 1.96
CA HIS A 67 -2.40 8.40 2.16
C HIS A 67 -1.31 7.81 1.28
N LEU A 68 -1.21 6.48 1.20
CA LEU A 68 -0.29 5.80 0.31
C LEU A 68 -0.48 6.23 -1.15
N ILE A 69 -1.73 6.26 -1.63
CA ILE A 69 -2.07 6.69 -3.00
C ILE A 69 -1.65 8.14 -3.27
N GLN A 70 -1.78 9.03 -2.27
CA GLN A 70 -1.33 10.42 -2.39
C GLN A 70 0.21 10.52 -2.43
N LYS A 71 0.91 9.83 -1.53
CA LYS A 71 2.38 9.83 -1.49
C LYS A 71 2.98 9.24 -2.79
N THR A 72 2.37 8.18 -3.31
CA THR A 72 2.82 7.51 -4.55
C THR A 72 2.47 8.28 -5.83
N LYS A 73 1.41 9.10 -5.84
CA LYS A 73 1.16 10.05 -6.94
C LYS A 73 2.33 11.04 -7.12
N HIS A 74 2.94 11.47 -6.03
CA HIS A 74 4.09 12.38 -6.08
C HIS A 74 5.37 11.68 -6.56
N LEU A 75 5.44 10.35 -6.45
CA LEU A 75 6.54 9.54 -6.99
C LEU A 75 6.48 9.36 -8.52
N GLN A 76 5.33 9.61 -9.15
CA GLN A 76 5.16 9.44 -10.62
C GLN A 76 5.65 10.64 -11.45
N MET A 77 6.05 11.74 -10.82
CA MET A 77 6.64 12.88 -11.52
C MET A 77 8.17 12.89 -11.27
N PRO A 78 8.98 12.47 -12.25
CA PRO A 78 10.36 12.94 -12.32
C PRO A 78 10.34 14.43 -12.73
N ASP A 79 11.16 15.23 -12.06
CA ASP A 79 11.56 16.58 -12.52
C ASP A 79 12.18 16.51 -13.92
#